data_AF-E2B6S7-F1
#
_entry.id   AF-E2B6S7-F1
#
_cell.length_a   1.000
_cell.length_b   1.000
_cell.length_c   1.000
_cell.angle_alpha   90.00
_cell.angle_beta   90.00
_cell.angle_gamma   90.00
#
_symmetry.space_group_name_H-M   'P 1'
#
loop_
_entity.id
_entity.type
_entity.pdbx_description
1 polymer ?
#
loop_
_entity_poly.entity_id
_entity_poly.type
_entity_poly.pdbx_seq_one_letter_code
_entity_poly.pdbx_strand_id
1 'polypeptide(L)' 'KYNRGRIIQGQWVFGAIERISRRIFVIPIKNRSAATLFTIIQKYVAPGTIIHSYCWKGYNSLNELNYIHQTVNHSQNFVN' A
#
# COMPACT_ATOMS: atom_id res chain seq x y z
N LYS A 1 2.63 21.74 17.86
CA LYS A 1 2.77 20.27 17.96
C LYS A 1 1.36 19.68 17.86
N TYR A 2 0.93 19.32 16.65
CA TYR A 2 -0.48 19.05 16.35
C TYR A 2 -0.86 17.61 16.67
N ASN A 3 -1.34 17.37 17.89
CA ASN A 3 -1.98 16.12 18.28
C ASN A 3 -3.44 16.12 17.80
N ARG A 4 -3.66 16.07 16.47
CA ARG A 4 -4.99 15.88 15.90
C ARG A 4 -5.17 14.39 15.55
N GLY A 5 -5.86 13.65 16.41
CA GLY A 5 -6.28 12.28 16.14
C GLY A 5 -6.66 11.54 17.42
N ARG A 6 -7.84 10.92 17.42
CA ARG A 6 -8.26 9.94 18.43
C ARG A 6 -7.25 8.79 18.41
N ILE A 7 -6.62 8.47 19.53
CA ILE A 7 -5.81 7.25 19.66
C ILE A 7 -6.80 6.08 19.68
N ILE A 8 -7.08 5.51 18.52
CA ILE A 8 -7.86 4.28 18.40
C ILE A 8 -6.89 3.13 18.70
N GLN A 9 -7.17 2.32 19.72
CA GLN A 9 -6.60 0.97 19.80
C GLN A 9 -7.19 0.17 18.63
N GLY A 10 -6.52 0.25 17.49
CA GLY A 10 -6.97 -0.32 16.23
C GLY A 10 -5.94 -1.26 15.62
N GLN A 11 -6.42 -2.35 15.03
CA GLN A 11 -5.61 -3.25 14.21
C GLN A 11 -5.42 -2.60 12.84
N TRP A 12 -4.16 -2.44 12.39
CA TRP A 12 -3.91 -2.06 11.01
C TRP A 12 -4.32 -3.19 10.07
N VAL A 13 -4.81 -2.82 8.89
CA VAL A 13 -5.20 -3.76 7.84
C VAL A 13 -4.54 -3.32 6.54
N PHE A 14 -3.97 -4.29 5.82
CA PHE A 14 -3.49 -4.10 4.46
C PHE A 14 -4.47 -4.76 3.50
N GLY A 15 -4.85 -4.05 2.45
CA GLY A 15 -5.72 -4.56 1.40
C GLY A 15 -5.18 -4.25 0.02
N ALA A 16 -5.40 -5.16 -0.92
CA ALA A 16 -5.12 -4.94 -2.33
C ALA A 16 -6.23 -5.54 -3.19
N ILE A 17 -6.43 -4.95 -4.36
CA ILE A 17 -7.40 -5.39 -5.36
C ILE A 17 -6.69 -5.54 -6.71
N GLU A 18 -6.93 -6.66 -7.37
CA GLU A 18 -6.54 -6.85 -8.76
C GLU A 18 -7.57 -6.16 -9.67
N ARG A 19 -7.13 -5.21 -10.50
CA ARG A 19 -8.00 -4.31 -11.24
C ARG A 19 -8.93 -5.03 -12.24
N ILE A 20 -8.41 -6.06 -12.92
CA ILE A 20 -9.14 -6.78 -13.98
C ILE A 20 -10.05 -7.84 -13.36
N SER A 21 -9.48 -8.77 -12.60
CA SER A 21 -10.21 -9.92 -12.04
C SER A 21 -11.11 -9.54 -10.85
N ARG A 22 -10.93 -8.35 -10.27
CA ARG A 22 -11.58 -7.88 -9.04
C ARG A 22 -11.33 -8.76 -7.82
N ARG A 23 -10.30 -9.61 -7.85
CA ARG A 23 -9.87 -10.36 -6.67
C ARG A 23 -9.31 -9.42 -5.62
N ILE A 24 -9.70 -9.65 -4.37
CA ILE A 24 -9.33 -8.81 -3.24
C ILE A 24 -8.71 -9.71 -2.17
N PHE A 25 -7.65 -9.22 -1.53
CA PHE A 25 -7.21 -9.76 -0.25
C PHE A 25 -7.10 -8.64 0.78
N VAL A 26 -7.41 -8.99 2.02
CA VAL A 26 -7.41 -8.09 3.18
C VAL A 26 -6.77 -8.84 4.35
N ILE A 27 -5.71 -8.27 4.93
CA ILE A 27 -4.88 -8.94 5.93
C ILE A 27 -4.66 -8.02 7.12
N PRO A 28 -4.98 -8.45 8.36
CA PRO A 28 -4.62 -7.70 9.55
C PRO A 28 -3.09 -7.73 9.74
N ILE A 29 -2.49 -6.57 9.99
CA ILE A 29 -1.04 -6.40 10.20
C ILE A 29 -0.75 -5.73 11.53
N LYS A 30 0.24 -6.24 12.27
CA LYS A 30 0.62 -5.67 13.57
C LYS A 30 1.19 -4.25 13.45
N ASN A 31 1.89 -3.96 12.37
CA ASN A 31 2.46 -2.65 12.08
C ASN A 31 2.47 -2.39 10.57
N ARG A 32 2.56 -1.11 10.21
CA ARG A 32 2.60 -0.63 8.82
C ARG A 32 4.03 -0.40 8.30
N SER A 33 5.02 -1.15 8.77
CA SER A 33 6.40 -1.01 8.29
C SER A 33 6.52 -1.45 6.83
N ALA A 34 7.44 -0.83 6.08
CA ALA A 34 7.70 -1.21 4.69
C ALA A 34 8.05 -2.70 4.57
N ALA A 35 8.88 -3.23 5.48
CA ALA A 35 9.24 -4.64 5.52
C ALA A 35 8.01 -5.56 5.64
N THR A 36 7.09 -5.29 6.58
CA THR A 36 5.85 -6.07 6.72
C THR A 36 5.01 -6.05 5.45
N LEU A 37 4.88 -4.89 4.80
CA LEU A 37 4.10 -4.78 3.57
C LEU A 37 4.77 -5.46 2.39
N PHE A 38 6.10 -5.37 2.25
CA PHE A 38 6.84 -6.04 1.19
C PHE A 38 6.73 -7.56 1.30
N THR A 39 6.84 -8.11 2.51
CA THR A 39 6.61 -9.55 2.74
C THR A 39 5.21 -9.98 2.28
N ILE A 40 4.19 -9.16 2.55
CA ILE A 40 2.82 -9.46 2.11
C ILE A 40 2.70 -9.36 0.59
N ILE A 41 3.23 -8.29 -0.02
CA ILE A 41 3.21 -8.09 -1.47
C ILE A 41 3.90 -9.25 -2.18
N GLN A 42 5.10 -9.64 -1.75
CA GLN A 42 5.85 -10.76 -2.34
C GLN A 42 5.14 -12.11 -2.19
N LYS A 43 4.33 -12.28 -1.16
CA LYS A 43 3.57 -13.51 -0.93
C LYS A 43 2.33 -13.61 -1.83
N TYR A 44 1.66 -12.50 -2.14
CA TYR A 44 0.37 -12.51 -2.83
C TYR A 44 0.36 -11.86 -4.21
N VAL A 45 1.43 -11.15 -4.60
CA VAL A 45 1.55 -10.43 -5.86
C VAL A 45 2.75 -10.95 -6.63
N ALA A 46 2.51 -11.44 -7.84
CA ALA A 46 3.55 -11.97 -8.70
C ALA A 46 4.59 -10.89 -9.05
N PRO A 47 5.90 -11.22 -9.07
CA PRO A 47 6.94 -10.32 -9.57
C PRO A 47 6.61 -9.82 -10.99
N GLY A 48 7.01 -8.60 -11.30
CA GLY A 48 6.74 -7.92 -12.58
C GLY A 48 5.36 -7.26 -12.65
N THR A 49 4.50 -7.44 -11.64
CA THR A 49 3.17 -6.80 -11.60
C THR A 49 3.29 -5.28 -11.45
N ILE A 50 2.40 -4.55 -12.13
CA ILE A 50 2.23 -3.11 -11.94
C ILE A 50 1.42 -2.88 -10.66
N ILE A 51 2.06 -2.26 -9.66
CA ILE A 51 1.43 -1.91 -8.39
C ILE A 51 1.12 -0.42 -8.40
N HIS A 52 -0.17 -0.09 -8.30
CA HIS A 52 -0.62 1.28 -8.06
C HIS A 52 -0.78 1.51 -6.55
N SER A 53 -0.06 2.47 -5.99
CA SER A 53 -0.24 2.86 -4.59
C SER A 53 -0.05 4.37 -4.38
N TYR A 54 -0.40 4.87 -3.20
CA TYR A 54 -0.18 6.28 -2.83
C TYR A 54 1.33 6.60 -2.82
N CYS A 55 1.69 7.88 -2.98
CA CYS A 55 3.07 8.40 -2.89
C CYS A 55 3.71 8.28 -1.49
N TRP A 56 3.41 7.24 -0.72
CA TRP A 56 4.01 7.01 0.59
C TRP A 56 5.43 6.46 0.43
N LYS A 57 6.40 7.12 1.07
CA LYS A 57 7.84 6.81 0.99
C LYS A 57 8.19 5.34 1.28
N GLY A 58 7.36 4.64 2.05
CA GLY A 58 7.56 3.22 2.34
C GLY A 58 7.44 2.30 1.12
N TYR A 59 6.89 2.76 -0.01
CA TYR A 59 6.78 1.99 -1.25
C TYR A 59 7.90 2.24 -2.26
N ASN A 60 8.82 3.18 -2.01
CA ASN A 60 9.83 3.58 -3.00
C ASN A 60 10.72 2.41 -3.46
N SER A 61 10.98 1.42 -2.60
CA SER A 61 11.78 0.23 -2.92
C SER A 61 11.02 -0.85 -3.67
N LEU A 62 9.74 -0.66 -4.04
CA LEU A 62 9.02 -1.67 -4.83
C LEU A 62 9.68 -1.91 -6.20
N ASN A 63 10.26 -0.88 -6.80
CA ASN A 63 11.01 -1.02 -8.06
C ASN A 63 12.27 -1.89 -7.91
N GLU A 64 12.92 -1.85 -6.74
CA GLU A 64 14.09 -2.69 -6.41
C GLU A 64 13.70 -4.15 -6.16
N LEU A 65 12.41 -4.40 -5.87
CA LEU A 65 11.85 -5.73 -5.57
C LEU A 65 11.20 -6.39 -6.80
N ASN A 66 11.59 -6.00 -8.01
CA ASN A 66 11.04 -6.47 -9.29
C ASN A 66 9.55 -6.16 -9.49
N TYR A 67 9.03 -5.04 -8.96
CA TYR A 67 7.69 -4.55 -9.28
C TYR A 67 7.75 -3.25 -10.07
N ILE A 68 6.71 -2.97 -10.85
CA ILE A 68 6.56 -1.67 -11.52
C ILE A 68 5.68 -0.81 -10.62
N HIS A 69 6.29 0.13 -9.88
CA HIS A 69 5.54 1.00 -8.98
C HIS A 69 5.04 2.25 -9.68
N GLN A 70 3.71 2.40 -9.72
CA GLN A 70 3.05 3.61 -10.18
C GLN A 70 2.38 4.29 -8.99
N THR A 71 2.60 5.60 -8.88
CA THR A 71 2.06 6.37 -7.77
C THR A 71 0.81 7.14 -8.19
N VAL A 72 -0.20 7.15 -7.32
CA VAL A 72 -1.36 8.02 -7.46
C VAL A 72 -1.19 9.20 -6.52
N ASN A 73 -0.98 10.40 -7.08
CA ASN A 73 -0.91 11.62 -6.30
C ASN A 73 -2.31 12.22 -6.11
N HIS A 74 -2.88 12.05 -4.93
CA HIS A 74 -4.20 12.59 -4.60
C HIS A 74 -4.22 14.11 -4.44
N SER A 75 -3.08 14.82 -4.45
CA SER A 75 -3.06 16.29 -4.43
C SER A 75 -3.26 16.93 -5.81
N GLN A 76 -3.13 16.16 -6.89
CA GLN A 76 -3.22 16.69 -8.27
C GLN A 76 -4.60 16.53 -8.90
N ASN A 77 -5.45 15.64 -8.35
CA ASN A 77 -6.78 15.33 -8.89
C ASN A 77 -7.94 15.78 -7.97
N PHE A 78 -7.69 16.72 -7.05
CA PHE A 78 -8.79 17.42 -6.37
C PHE A 78 -9.43 18.38 -7.38
N VAL A 79 -10.51 17.93 -8.01
CA VAL A 79 -11.44 18.83 -8.72
C VAL A 79 -12.33 19.45 -7.64
N ASN A 80 -12.30 20.79 -7.55
CA ASN A 80 -13.05 21.56 -6.57
C ASN A 80 -14.52 21.72 -6.97
#